data_AF-A0A7Z2SVR7-F1
#
_entry.id   AF-A0A7Z2SVR7-F1
#
_cell.length_a   1.000
_cell.length_b   1.000
_cell.length_c   1.000
_cell.angle_alpha   90.00
_cell.angle_beta   90.00
_cell.angle_gamma   90.00
#
_symmetry.space_group_name_H-M   'P 1'
#
loop_
_entity.id
_entity.type
_entity.pdbx_description
1 polymer ?
#
loop_
_entity_poly.entity_id
_entity_poly.type
_entity_poly.pdbx_seq_one_letter_code
_entity_poly.pdbx_strand_id
1 'polypeptide(L)'
;MKISCNVIRDILPLYAEDMASQDTRDLVEDHIASCENCKKRLEEMRTFEEPPVDTDIAPLRNIQNTLRRKKLQTIIFSVMVTLVFAVVTIAYLTTPAYLSYNEDAVSIMEKDDGTVRLNFSEEVAGFDVTEYPAAGNSGYVYDITTWETIWHQKISRNNVENTVLNPNGETVASVYYYNTDGSENTLIYGDPITDGSVMTLPRVVLSYYLLFAVGFSLICGIGLVLFRKNEKIRNGLEKIILLPISYLFAHFLIKGLHSSTYLAGRDFYLILLVTIPLYFALSAGRNILKKLLNKKPKITS
;
A
#
# COMPACT_ATOMS: atom_id res chain seq x y z
N MET A 1 -58.27 22.56 59.68
CA MET A 1 -57.84 21.27 60.27
C MET A 1 -56.33 21.33 60.42
N LYS A 2 -55.75 21.07 61.60
CA LYS A 2 -54.28 21.09 61.73
C LYS A 2 -53.73 19.79 61.14
N ILE A 3 -53.20 19.84 59.91
CA ILE A 3 -52.49 18.72 59.31
C ILE A 3 -51.22 18.47 60.12
N SER A 4 -50.92 17.20 60.40
CA SER A 4 -49.74 16.83 61.17
C SER A 4 -48.46 17.05 60.36
N CYS A 5 -47.36 17.41 61.02
CA CYS A 5 -46.07 17.58 60.37
C CYS A 5 -45.60 16.30 59.64
N ASN A 6 -46.03 15.12 60.07
CA ASN A 6 -45.66 13.86 59.42
C ASN A 6 -46.23 13.78 57.99
N VAL A 7 -47.53 14.10 57.85
CA VAL A 7 -48.20 14.12 56.53
C VAL A 7 -47.54 15.14 55.61
N ILE A 8 -47.19 16.32 56.13
CA ILE A 8 -46.49 17.35 55.34
C ILE A 8 -45.10 16.89 54.92
N ARG A 9 -44.36 16.21 55.80
CA ARG A 9 -43.01 15.69 55.47
C ARG A 9 -43.05 14.61 54.40
N ASP A 10 -44.11 13.80 54.35
CA ASP A 10 -44.25 12.74 53.34
C ASP A 10 -44.49 13.32 51.94
N ILE A 11 -45.20 14.45 51.84
CA ILE A 11 -45.50 15.12 50.55
C ILE A 11 -44.51 16.23 50.18
N LEU A 12 -43.66 16.66 51.11
CA LEU A 12 -42.70 17.75 50.93
C LEU A 12 -41.72 17.56 49.76
N PRO A 13 -41.20 16.34 49.46
CA PRO A 13 -40.33 16.12 48.31
C PRO A 13 -41.04 16.41 46.97
N LEU A 14 -42.31 15.99 46.85
CA LEU A 14 -43.12 16.24 45.65
C LEU A 14 -43.40 17.74 45.46
N TYR A 15 -43.55 18.47 46.57
CA TYR A 15 -43.66 19.93 46.54
C TYR A 15 -42.32 20.58 46.15
N ALA A 16 -41.18 20.08 46.65
CA ALA A 16 -39.86 20.60 46.32
C ALA A 16 -39.49 20.41 44.84
N GLU A 17 -39.96 19.33 44.20
CA GLU A 17 -39.75 19.01 42.78
C GLU A 17 -40.83 19.61 41.85
N ASP A 18 -41.73 20.47 42.36
CA ASP A 18 -42.84 21.09 41.63
C ASP A 18 -43.83 20.07 40.99
N MET A 19 -43.90 18.85 41.54
CA MET A 19 -44.74 17.75 41.04
C MET A 19 -46.08 17.59 41.79
N ALA A 20 -46.30 18.35 42.86
CA ALA A 20 -47.56 18.32 43.62
C ALA A 20 -48.70 19.06 42.90
N SER A 21 -49.93 18.56 43.03
CA SER A 21 -51.15 19.26 42.56
C SER A 21 -51.41 20.55 43.35
N GLN A 22 -52.13 21.51 42.75
CA GLN A 22 -52.38 22.83 43.36
C GLN A 22 -52.96 22.74 44.78
N ASP A 23 -53.99 21.92 44.99
CA ASP A 23 -54.60 21.72 46.31
C ASP A 23 -53.58 21.25 47.37
N THR A 24 -52.59 20.45 46.96
CA THR A 24 -51.52 19.94 47.83
C THR A 24 -50.47 21.02 48.11
N ARG A 25 -50.21 21.92 47.15
CA ARG A 25 -49.29 23.05 47.32
C ARG A 25 -49.85 24.02 48.35
N ASP A 26 -51.11 24.42 48.21
CA ASP A 26 -51.78 25.36 49.11
C ASP A 26 -51.76 24.82 50.56
N LEU A 27 -52.01 23.51 50.75
CA LEU A 27 -51.93 22.85 52.05
C LEU A 27 -50.52 22.85 52.67
N VAL A 28 -49.48 22.70 51.84
CA VAL A 28 -48.08 22.71 52.29
C VAL A 28 -47.66 24.13 52.63
N GLU A 29 -48.03 25.12 51.83
CA GLU A 29 -47.74 26.55 52.07
C GLU A 29 -48.36 27.05 53.38
N ASP A 30 -49.63 26.75 53.61
CA ASP A 30 -50.34 27.08 54.84
C ASP A 30 -49.67 26.49 56.09
N HIS A 31 -49.16 25.26 55.98
CA HIS A 31 -48.50 24.58 57.10
C HIS A 31 -47.10 25.14 57.37
N ILE A 32 -46.31 25.40 56.31
CA ILE A 32 -44.95 25.92 56.43
C ILE A 32 -44.94 27.36 56.95
N ALA A 33 -45.98 28.16 56.65
CA ALA A 33 -46.16 29.51 57.21
C ALA A 33 -46.21 29.52 58.75
N SER A 34 -46.65 28.41 59.37
CA SER A 34 -46.80 28.29 60.83
C SER A 34 -45.86 27.28 61.49
N CYS A 35 -45.05 26.52 60.73
CA CYS A 35 -44.17 25.48 61.24
C CYS A 35 -42.71 25.63 60.76
N GLU A 36 -41.85 26.12 61.65
CA GLU A 36 -40.42 26.34 61.36
C GLU A 36 -39.65 25.04 61.05
N ASN A 37 -40.08 23.90 61.62
CA ASN A 37 -39.43 22.61 61.40
C ASN A 37 -39.64 22.09 59.97
N CYS A 38 -40.86 22.18 59.46
CA CYS A 38 -41.19 21.84 58.07
C CYS A 38 -40.54 22.82 57.08
N LYS A 39 -40.46 24.12 57.46
CA LYS A 39 -39.76 25.13 56.68
C LYS A 39 -38.27 24.83 56.51
N LYS A 40 -37.57 24.54 57.60
CA LYS A 40 -36.15 24.15 57.57
C LYS A 40 -35.90 22.90 56.73
N ARG A 41 -36.81 21.92 56.83
CA ARG A 41 -36.74 20.68 56.04
C ARG A 41 -36.88 20.93 54.53
N LEU A 42 -37.75 21.85 54.13
CA LEU A 42 -37.91 22.25 52.72
C LEU A 42 -36.63 22.93 52.20
N GLU A 43 -36.03 23.81 52.99
CA GLU A 43 -34.76 24.46 52.65
C GLU A 43 -33.62 23.42 52.52
N GLU A 44 -33.52 22.45 53.43
CA GLU A 44 -32.56 21.34 53.34
C GLU A 44 -32.71 20.54 52.02
N MET A 45 -33.95 20.33 51.55
CA MET A 45 -34.23 19.63 50.30
C MET A 45 -33.90 20.48 49.06
N ARG A 46 -34.21 21.78 49.09
CA ARG A 46 -33.87 22.72 48.01
C ARG A 46 -32.37 22.98 47.88
N THR A 47 -31.63 22.87 48.99
CA THR A 47 -30.17 23.06 49.03
C THR A 47 -29.40 21.84 48.47
N PHE A 48 -30.05 20.68 48.36
CA PHE A 48 -29.54 19.58 47.52
C PHE A 48 -29.76 19.95 46.04
N GLU A 49 -29.00 20.93 45.57
CA GLU A 49 -28.90 21.30 44.16
C GLU A 49 -28.62 20.05 43.33
N GLU A 50 -29.28 19.96 42.17
CA GLU A 50 -29.06 18.91 41.18
C GLU A 50 -27.54 18.75 40.95
N PRO A 51 -26.99 17.52 41.03
CA PRO A 51 -25.59 17.31 40.71
C PRO A 51 -25.39 17.82 39.27
N PRO A 52 -24.34 18.64 39.01
CA PRO A 52 -24.12 19.18 37.68
C PRO A 52 -24.06 18.02 36.70
N VAL A 53 -24.99 17.99 35.74
CA VAL A 53 -24.96 17.03 34.65
C VAL A 53 -23.65 17.26 33.91
N ASP A 54 -22.71 16.33 34.09
CA ASP A 54 -21.41 16.37 33.44
C ASP A 54 -21.60 16.23 31.92
N THR A 55 -21.74 17.38 31.26
CA THR A 55 -21.84 17.49 29.80
C THR A 55 -20.49 17.32 29.10
N ASP A 56 -19.40 16.96 29.81
CA ASP A 56 -18.11 16.72 29.17
C ASP A 56 -18.13 15.42 28.35
N ILE A 57 -18.55 15.56 27.09
CA ILE A 57 -18.51 14.53 26.06
C ILE A 57 -17.09 14.31 25.50
N ALA A 58 -16.07 15.08 25.93
CA ALA A 58 -14.69 14.90 25.49
C ALA A 58 -14.14 13.47 25.69
N PRO A 59 -14.33 12.78 26.84
CA PRO A 59 -13.95 11.38 27.01
C PRO A 59 -14.58 10.45 25.95
N LEU A 60 -15.89 10.60 25.67
CA LEU A 60 -16.57 9.79 24.65
C LEU A 60 -16.03 10.06 23.24
N ARG A 61 -15.79 11.34 22.90
CA ARG A 61 -15.21 11.73 21.61
C ARG A 61 -13.80 11.17 21.42
N ASN A 62 -12.98 11.17 22.47
CA ASN A 62 -11.64 10.59 22.45
C ASN A 62 -11.68 9.07 22.30
N ILE A 63 -12.58 8.38 23.00
CA ILE A 63 -12.80 6.94 22.85
C ILE A 63 -13.22 6.61 21.41
N GLN A 64 -14.23 7.30 20.86
CA GLN A 64 -14.68 7.09 19.48
C GLN A 64 -13.53 7.32 18.47
N ASN A 65 -12.75 8.39 18.63
CA ASN A 65 -11.62 8.68 17.76
C ASN A 65 -10.54 7.60 17.83
N THR A 66 -10.24 7.05 19.01
CA THR A 66 -9.27 5.95 19.12
C THR A 66 -9.79 4.67 18.48
N LEU A 67 -11.08 4.37 18.61
CA LEU A 67 -11.72 3.21 17.97
C LEU A 67 -11.76 3.36 16.44
N ARG A 68 -12.14 4.53 15.93
CA ARG A 68 -12.12 4.85 14.49
C ARG A 68 -10.71 4.73 13.91
N ARG A 69 -9.68 5.27 14.59
CA ARG A 69 -8.28 5.12 14.18
C ARG A 69 -7.82 3.65 14.17
N LYS A 70 -8.25 2.84 15.14
CA LYS A 70 -7.94 1.39 15.17
C LYS A 70 -8.61 0.64 14.01
N LYS A 71 -9.89 0.93 13.76
CA LYS A 71 -10.63 0.36 12.63
C LYS A 71 -9.96 0.75 11.32
N LEU A 72 -9.61 2.02 11.16
CA LEU A 72 -8.92 2.52 9.96
C LEU A 72 -7.55 1.85 9.76
N GLN A 73 -6.75 1.70 10.81
CA GLN A 73 -5.45 1.00 10.73
C GLN A 73 -5.61 -0.46 10.27
N THR A 74 -6.64 -1.15 10.76
CA THR A 74 -6.92 -2.54 10.39
C THR A 74 -7.42 -2.64 8.95
N ILE A 75 -8.27 -1.72 8.51
CA ILE A 75 -8.74 -1.62 7.12
C ILE A 75 -7.55 -1.37 6.18
N ILE A 76 -6.71 -0.36 6.48
CA ILE A 76 -5.52 -0.06 5.68
C ILE A 76 -4.61 -1.29 5.59
N PHE A 77 -4.35 -1.96 6.72
CA PHE A 77 -3.55 -3.18 6.72
C PHE A 77 -4.14 -4.25 5.78
N SER A 78 -5.43 -4.56 5.92
CA SER A 78 -6.11 -5.56 5.09
C SER A 78 -6.08 -5.20 3.60
N VAL A 79 -6.36 -3.94 3.25
CA VAL A 79 -6.38 -3.48 1.86
C VAL A 79 -4.98 -3.55 1.25
N MET A 80 -3.96 -3.08 1.97
CA MET A 80 -2.58 -3.10 1.48
C MET A 80 -2.05 -4.53 1.29
N VAL A 81 -2.34 -5.44 2.22
CA VAL A 81 -1.97 -6.86 2.08
C VAL A 81 -2.67 -7.49 0.86
N THR A 82 -3.96 -7.22 0.68
CA THR A 82 -4.71 -7.70 -0.49
C THR A 82 -4.11 -7.16 -1.79
N LEU A 83 -3.73 -5.88 -1.81
CA LEU A 83 -3.08 -5.25 -2.97
C LEU A 83 -1.73 -5.89 -3.29
N VAL A 84 -0.91 -6.23 -2.28
CA VAL A 84 0.34 -6.97 -2.49
C VAL A 84 0.08 -8.29 -3.20
N PHE A 85 -0.87 -9.10 -2.70
CA PHE A 85 -1.20 -10.38 -3.33
C PHE A 85 -1.74 -10.23 -4.76
N ALA A 86 -2.59 -9.22 -5.00
CA ALA A 86 -3.11 -8.94 -6.32
C ALA A 86 -1.98 -8.59 -7.31
N VAL A 87 -1.08 -7.67 -6.93
CA VAL A 87 0.05 -7.26 -7.78
C VAL A 87 1.00 -8.42 -8.03
N VAL A 88 1.34 -9.23 -7.01
CA VAL A 88 2.22 -10.40 -7.18
C VAL A 88 1.59 -11.43 -8.11
N THR A 89 0.28 -11.67 -7.99
CA THR A 89 -0.45 -12.60 -8.88
C THR A 89 -0.43 -12.10 -10.32
N ILE A 90 -0.71 -10.82 -10.55
CA ILE A 90 -0.64 -10.21 -11.89
C ILE A 90 0.78 -10.26 -12.44
N ALA A 91 1.79 -9.95 -11.63
CA ALA A 91 3.19 -10.02 -12.02
C ALA A 91 3.59 -11.44 -12.46
N TYR A 92 3.14 -12.46 -11.73
CA TYR A 92 3.35 -13.86 -12.08
C TYR A 92 2.68 -14.22 -13.42
N LEU A 93 1.39 -13.89 -13.59
CA LEU A 93 0.64 -14.20 -14.82
C LEU A 93 1.18 -13.49 -16.06
N THR A 94 1.77 -12.31 -15.88
CA THR A 94 2.36 -11.50 -16.96
C THR A 94 3.86 -11.69 -17.10
N THR A 95 4.45 -12.74 -16.48
CA THR A 95 5.88 -13.02 -16.61
C THR A 95 6.23 -13.39 -18.05
N PRO A 96 7.19 -12.70 -18.68
CA PRO A 96 7.70 -13.00 -20.01
C PRO A 96 8.27 -14.42 -20.03
N ALA A 97 7.67 -15.28 -20.87
CA ALA A 97 8.26 -16.51 -21.33
C ALA A 97 8.83 -16.23 -22.72
N TYR A 98 10.13 -15.93 -22.79
CA TYR A 98 10.79 -15.55 -24.03
C TYR A 98 10.71 -16.67 -25.07
N LEU A 99 10.40 -16.29 -26.30
CA LEU A 99 10.31 -17.19 -27.44
C LEU A 99 11.67 -17.25 -28.13
N SER A 100 12.08 -18.43 -28.55
CA SER A 100 13.19 -18.58 -29.49
C SER A 100 12.78 -18.06 -30.86
N TYR A 101 13.74 -17.62 -31.66
CA TYR A 101 13.45 -17.13 -33.01
C TYR A 101 12.72 -18.18 -33.86
N ASN A 102 11.63 -17.74 -34.49
CA ASN A 102 10.89 -18.48 -35.50
C ASN A 102 10.36 -17.48 -36.55
N GLU A 103 10.53 -17.79 -37.84
CA GLU A 103 10.03 -16.97 -38.95
C GLU A 103 8.51 -16.78 -38.91
N ASP A 104 7.78 -17.78 -38.40
CA ASP A 104 6.34 -17.67 -38.22
C ASP A 104 5.99 -16.67 -37.11
N ALA A 105 6.81 -16.58 -36.06
CA ALA A 105 6.56 -15.75 -34.88
C ALA A 105 6.82 -14.27 -35.15
N VAL A 106 7.93 -13.97 -35.85
CA VAL A 106 8.36 -12.62 -36.19
C VAL A 106 8.85 -12.60 -37.63
N SER A 107 8.15 -11.84 -38.47
CA SER A 107 8.55 -11.59 -39.85
C SER A 107 8.80 -10.11 -40.09
N ILE A 108 9.77 -9.81 -40.95
CA ILE A 108 10.11 -8.45 -41.36
C ILE A 108 9.58 -8.24 -42.78
N MET A 109 8.86 -7.15 -42.99
CA MET A 109 8.43 -6.70 -44.31
C MET A 109 8.97 -5.31 -44.58
N GLU A 110 9.76 -5.17 -45.64
CA GLU A 110 10.13 -3.89 -46.22
C GLU A 110 9.05 -3.48 -47.24
N LYS A 111 8.59 -2.24 -47.14
CA LYS A 111 7.65 -1.64 -48.10
C LYS A 111 8.39 -0.86 -49.17
N ASP A 112 7.72 -0.62 -50.29
CA ASP A 112 8.24 0.18 -51.42
C ASP A 112 8.65 1.62 -51.04
N ASP A 113 8.15 2.13 -49.92
CA ASP A 113 8.50 3.45 -49.37
C ASP A 113 9.77 3.43 -48.48
N GLY A 114 10.45 2.29 -48.34
CA GLY A 114 11.62 2.09 -47.49
C GLY A 114 11.30 1.87 -46.00
N THR A 115 10.02 1.75 -45.65
CA THR A 115 9.60 1.45 -44.27
C THR A 115 9.81 -0.03 -43.97
N VAL A 116 10.51 -0.33 -42.88
CA VAL A 116 10.72 -1.68 -42.38
C VAL A 116 9.73 -1.94 -41.23
N ARG A 117 8.89 -2.98 -41.38
CA ARG A 117 7.84 -3.33 -40.42
C ARG A 117 8.04 -4.73 -39.86
N LEU A 118 7.87 -4.86 -38.55
CA LEU A 118 7.73 -6.13 -37.85
C LEU A 118 6.28 -6.57 -37.86
N ASN A 119 6.04 -7.81 -38.28
CA ASN A 119 4.78 -8.49 -38.07
C ASN A 119 4.95 -9.58 -37.02
N PHE A 120 3.98 -9.64 -36.11
CA PHE A 120 3.95 -10.62 -35.03
C PHE A 120 2.83 -11.62 -35.27
N SER A 121 3.08 -12.87 -34.94
CA SER A 121 2.04 -13.91 -34.91
C SER A 121 1.13 -13.77 -33.69
N GLU A 122 0.06 -14.57 -33.67
CA GLU A 122 -0.91 -14.60 -32.57
C GLU A 122 -0.38 -15.23 -31.27
N GLU A 123 0.84 -15.81 -31.25
CA GLU A 123 1.47 -16.36 -30.04
C GLU A 123 2.31 -15.31 -29.28
N VAL A 124 2.67 -14.21 -29.95
CA VAL A 124 3.48 -13.15 -29.35
C VAL A 124 2.60 -12.27 -28.47
N ALA A 125 2.89 -12.26 -27.16
CA ALA A 125 2.20 -11.43 -26.18
C ALA A 125 2.85 -10.05 -26.01
N GLY A 126 4.13 -9.92 -26.36
CA GLY A 126 4.89 -8.68 -26.26
C GLY A 126 6.28 -8.82 -26.86
N PHE A 127 6.92 -7.68 -27.06
CA PHE A 127 8.25 -7.58 -27.67
C PHE A 127 9.02 -6.40 -27.09
N ASP A 128 10.34 -6.45 -27.24
CA ASP A 128 11.26 -5.36 -26.90
C ASP A 128 12.15 -5.12 -28.12
N VAL A 129 12.37 -3.85 -28.44
CA VAL A 129 13.23 -3.40 -29.53
C VAL A 129 14.20 -2.38 -28.95
N THR A 130 15.49 -2.61 -29.16
CA THR A 130 16.53 -1.64 -28.83
C THR A 130 17.30 -1.25 -30.07
N GLU A 131 17.43 0.06 -30.30
CA GLU A 131 18.14 0.62 -31.45
C GLU A 131 19.48 1.23 -31.04
N TYR A 132 20.48 1.14 -31.93
CA TYR A 132 21.76 1.82 -31.79
C TYR A 132 22.38 2.11 -33.17
N PRO A 133 23.21 3.17 -33.30
CA PRO A 133 23.82 3.50 -34.58
C PRO A 133 24.81 2.43 -35.02
N ALA A 134 24.76 2.05 -36.29
CA ALA A 134 25.72 1.15 -36.91
C ALA A 134 27.09 1.83 -37.06
N ALA A 135 28.17 1.04 -36.99
CA ALA A 135 29.51 1.54 -37.21
C ALA A 135 29.65 2.11 -38.63
N GLY A 136 30.34 3.25 -38.77
CA GLY A 136 30.55 3.87 -40.08
C GLY A 136 29.36 4.66 -40.63
N ASN A 137 28.35 4.97 -39.81
CA ASN A 137 27.19 5.79 -40.20
C ASN A 137 26.36 5.16 -41.33
N SER A 138 26.30 3.82 -41.39
CA SER A 138 25.54 3.04 -42.37
C SER A 138 24.05 2.88 -42.04
N GLY A 139 23.59 3.48 -40.95
CA GLY A 139 22.21 3.40 -40.48
C GLY A 139 22.13 2.96 -39.02
N TYR A 140 21.05 2.28 -38.68
CA TYR A 140 20.74 1.81 -37.33
C TYR A 140 20.62 0.29 -37.28
N VAL A 141 21.01 -0.26 -36.15
CA VAL A 141 20.91 -1.67 -35.80
C VAL A 141 19.79 -1.82 -34.78
N TYR A 142 18.95 -2.83 -34.97
CA TYR A 142 17.84 -3.11 -34.07
C TYR A 142 18.00 -4.51 -33.50
N ASP A 143 18.05 -4.60 -32.18
CA ASP A 143 17.99 -5.87 -31.44
C ASP A 143 16.56 -6.08 -30.94
N ILE A 144 15.99 -7.25 -31.22
CA ILE A 144 14.58 -7.56 -30.95
C ILE A 144 14.48 -8.86 -30.16
N THR A 145 13.52 -8.93 -29.25
CA THR A 145 13.08 -10.20 -28.68
C THR A 145 11.58 -10.20 -28.50
N THR A 146 10.99 -11.38 -28.43
CA THR A 146 9.55 -11.56 -28.17
C THR A 146 9.30 -12.55 -27.05
N TRP A 147 8.13 -12.47 -26.45
CA TRP A 147 7.72 -13.37 -25.38
C TRP A 147 6.22 -13.65 -25.44
N GLU A 148 5.85 -14.80 -24.90
CA GLU A 148 4.48 -15.10 -24.50
C GLU A 148 4.31 -14.84 -22.98
N THR A 149 3.06 -14.80 -22.50
CA THR A 149 2.75 -14.80 -21.07
C THR A 149 1.62 -15.78 -20.76
N ILE A 150 1.53 -16.24 -19.50
CA ILE A 150 0.42 -17.11 -19.05
C ILE A 150 -0.92 -16.38 -19.24
N TRP A 151 -0.95 -15.07 -18.95
CA TRP A 151 -2.13 -14.23 -19.15
C TRP A 151 -2.59 -14.25 -20.60
N HIS A 152 -1.66 -14.06 -21.54
CA HIS A 152 -1.95 -14.08 -22.96
C HIS A 152 -2.49 -15.46 -23.40
N GLN A 153 -1.78 -16.51 -23.01
CA GLN A 153 -2.10 -17.88 -23.42
C GLN A 153 -3.45 -18.38 -22.89
N LYS A 154 -3.80 -18.04 -21.64
CA LYS A 154 -4.92 -18.65 -20.90
C LYS A 154 -6.09 -17.73 -20.58
N ILE A 155 -5.89 -16.41 -20.60
CA ILE A 155 -6.90 -15.44 -20.14
C ILE A 155 -7.40 -14.58 -21.29
N SER A 156 -6.51 -13.89 -22.00
CA SER A 156 -6.89 -12.99 -23.11
C SER A 156 -5.81 -12.97 -24.19
N ARG A 157 -6.14 -13.50 -25.37
CA ARG A 157 -5.30 -13.39 -26.57
C ARG A 157 -5.54 -12.04 -27.22
N ASN A 158 -4.72 -11.07 -26.84
CA ASN A 158 -4.70 -9.77 -27.49
C ASN A 158 -3.47 -9.77 -28.39
N ASN A 159 -3.69 -9.76 -29.71
CA ASN A 159 -2.60 -9.74 -30.67
C ASN A 159 -1.83 -8.44 -30.56
N VAL A 160 -0.50 -8.54 -30.60
CA VAL A 160 0.39 -7.39 -30.64
C VAL A 160 0.27 -6.70 -32.00
N GLU A 161 0.24 -5.36 -32.00
CA GLU A 161 0.20 -4.60 -33.25
C GLU A 161 1.56 -4.60 -33.97
N ASN A 162 1.51 -4.82 -35.28
CA ASN A 162 2.69 -4.77 -36.14
C ASN A 162 3.34 -3.38 -36.11
N THR A 163 4.63 -3.34 -35.79
CA THR A 163 5.36 -2.11 -35.45
C THR A 163 6.33 -1.72 -36.57
N VAL A 164 6.44 -0.42 -36.85
CA VAL A 164 7.42 0.15 -37.79
C VAL A 164 8.73 0.39 -37.05
N LEU A 165 9.85 -0.13 -37.58
CA LEU A 165 11.17 0.00 -36.98
C LEU A 165 11.81 1.36 -37.23
N ASN A 166 11.62 1.93 -38.42
CA ASN A 166 12.19 3.20 -38.83
C ASN A 166 11.13 4.30 -39.02
N PRO A 167 10.43 4.72 -37.96
CA PRO A 167 9.33 5.67 -38.07
C PRO A 167 9.78 7.06 -38.56
N ASN A 168 11.07 7.39 -38.49
CA ASN A 168 11.62 8.66 -38.96
C ASN A 168 12.26 8.56 -40.35
N GLY A 169 12.14 7.41 -41.01
CA GLY A 169 12.75 7.15 -42.33
C GLY A 169 14.26 6.92 -42.28
N GLU A 170 14.80 6.58 -41.12
CA GLU A 170 16.19 6.18 -40.96
C GLU A 170 16.48 4.85 -41.67
N THR A 171 17.74 4.69 -42.11
CA THR A 171 18.20 3.46 -42.75
C THR A 171 18.34 2.35 -41.71
N VAL A 172 17.64 1.23 -41.94
CA VAL A 172 17.81 0.01 -41.15
C VAL A 172 18.96 -0.79 -41.74
N ALA A 173 20.10 -0.83 -41.04
CA ALA A 173 21.28 -1.55 -41.50
C ALA A 173 21.10 -3.06 -41.29
N SER A 174 20.71 -3.46 -40.08
CA SER A 174 20.51 -4.86 -39.71
C SER A 174 19.53 -5.01 -38.56
N VAL A 175 18.85 -6.14 -38.50
CA VAL A 175 17.98 -6.52 -37.38
C VAL A 175 18.42 -7.87 -36.82
N TYR A 176 18.68 -7.92 -35.52
CA TYR A 176 19.06 -9.14 -34.81
C TYR A 176 17.95 -9.56 -33.84
N TYR A 177 17.60 -10.84 -33.85
CA TYR A 177 16.78 -11.45 -32.81
C TYR A 177 17.68 -11.98 -31.70
N TYR A 178 17.55 -11.46 -30.48
CA TYR A 178 18.32 -11.95 -29.33
C TYR A 178 17.51 -12.94 -28.49
N ASN A 179 18.17 -14.02 -28.11
CA ASN A 179 17.61 -15.00 -27.19
C ASN A 179 18.07 -14.70 -25.75
N THR A 180 17.22 -15.03 -24.77
CA THR A 180 17.50 -14.79 -23.34
C THR A 180 18.08 -16.01 -22.61
N ASP A 181 18.41 -17.06 -23.35
CA ASP A 181 19.01 -18.31 -22.86
C ASP A 181 20.55 -18.29 -22.91
N GLY A 182 21.12 -17.21 -23.46
CA GLY A 182 22.54 -17.02 -23.62
C GLY A 182 23.10 -17.57 -24.92
N SER A 183 22.24 -17.92 -25.89
CA SER A 183 22.68 -18.18 -27.25
C SER A 183 23.15 -16.90 -27.95
N GLU A 184 23.81 -17.09 -29.08
CA GLU A 184 24.12 -16.00 -30.02
C GLU A 184 22.83 -15.41 -30.61
N ASN A 185 22.87 -14.13 -30.93
CA ASN A 185 21.79 -13.41 -31.59
C ASN A 185 21.70 -13.85 -33.05
N THR A 186 20.49 -14.05 -33.54
CA THR A 186 20.21 -14.47 -34.91
C THR A 186 20.03 -13.23 -35.79
N LEU A 187 20.77 -13.11 -36.89
CA LEU A 187 20.52 -12.07 -37.89
C LEU A 187 19.24 -12.42 -38.66
N ILE A 188 18.26 -11.51 -38.68
CA ILE A 188 16.95 -11.74 -39.30
C ILE A 188 16.64 -10.77 -40.45
N TYR A 189 17.43 -9.70 -40.60
CA TYR A 189 17.34 -8.76 -41.73
C TYR A 189 18.65 -7.99 -41.92
N GLY A 190 18.98 -7.66 -43.17
CA GLY A 190 20.17 -6.90 -43.55
C GLY A 190 21.45 -7.72 -43.59
N ASP A 191 22.58 -7.04 -43.63
CA ASP A 191 23.90 -7.66 -43.65
C ASP A 191 24.51 -7.74 -42.24
N PRO A 192 25.34 -8.74 -41.94
CA PRO A 192 26.03 -8.81 -40.66
C PRO A 192 27.01 -7.63 -40.49
N ILE A 193 26.94 -6.95 -39.34
CA ILE A 193 27.76 -5.76 -39.05
C ILE A 193 29.15 -6.16 -38.54
N THR A 194 29.25 -7.35 -37.95
CA THR A 194 30.49 -7.91 -37.41
C THR A 194 30.71 -9.29 -38.00
N ASP A 195 31.97 -9.63 -38.26
CA ASP A 195 32.38 -10.98 -38.71
C ASP A 195 32.15 -12.08 -37.67
N GLY A 196 31.78 -11.69 -36.44
CA GLY A 196 31.47 -12.59 -35.32
C GLY A 196 30.05 -12.47 -34.82
N SER A 197 29.67 -13.40 -33.96
CA SER A 197 28.38 -13.47 -33.28
C SER A 197 28.28 -12.44 -32.14
N VAL A 198 27.11 -11.83 -31.99
CA VAL A 198 26.77 -10.94 -30.88
C VAL A 198 25.86 -11.68 -29.90
N MET A 199 26.02 -11.45 -28.59
CA MET A 199 25.17 -12.03 -27.56
C MET A 199 24.64 -10.94 -26.63
N THR A 200 23.33 -10.89 -26.45
CA THR A 200 22.70 -9.93 -25.53
C THR A 200 22.73 -10.42 -24.09
N LEU A 201 23.33 -9.63 -23.21
CA LEU A 201 23.44 -9.94 -21.78
C LEU A 201 22.29 -9.34 -20.96
N PRO A 202 21.83 -10.03 -19.90
CA PRO A 202 20.82 -9.48 -19.02
C PRO A 202 21.40 -8.31 -18.22
N ARG A 203 20.58 -7.29 -17.98
CA ARG A 203 20.95 -6.15 -17.14
C ARG A 203 20.98 -6.57 -15.68
N VAL A 204 22.00 -6.13 -14.96
CA VAL A 204 22.19 -6.41 -13.52
C VAL A 204 21.81 -5.23 -12.62
N VAL A 205 21.08 -4.23 -13.15
CA VAL A 205 20.80 -2.97 -12.45
C VAL A 205 20.09 -3.15 -11.11
N LEU A 206 19.23 -4.17 -11.00
CA LEU A 206 18.48 -4.46 -9.76
C LEU A 206 19.40 -4.90 -8.61
N SER A 207 20.55 -5.50 -8.92
CA SER A 207 21.52 -5.90 -7.88
C SER A 207 22.06 -4.69 -7.11
N TYR A 208 22.29 -3.56 -7.79
CA TYR A 208 22.74 -2.33 -7.14
C TYR A 208 21.67 -1.77 -6.19
N TYR A 209 20.40 -1.77 -6.60
CA TYR A 209 19.30 -1.32 -5.74
C TYR A 209 19.13 -2.21 -4.50
N LEU A 210 19.29 -3.53 -4.65
CA LEU A 210 19.33 -4.46 -3.52
C LEU A 210 20.47 -4.12 -2.55
N LEU A 211 21.68 -3.89 -3.06
CA LEU A 211 22.83 -3.53 -2.23
C LEU A 211 22.59 -2.21 -1.47
N PHE A 212 22.02 -1.20 -2.13
CA PHE A 212 21.63 0.05 -1.47
C PHE A 212 20.60 -0.19 -0.37
N ALA A 213 19.58 -1.01 -0.62
CA ALA A 213 18.55 -1.33 0.38
C ALA A 213 19.12 -2.10 1.59
N VAL A 214 20.02 -3.07 1.35
CA VAL A 214 20.73 -3.79 2.43
C VAL A 214 21.61 -2.83 3.23
N GLY A 215 22.42 -2.02 2.56
CA GLY A 215 23.29 -1.04 3.23
C GLY A 215 22.50 -0.03 4.06
N PHE A 216 21.41 0.50 3.51
CA PHE A 216 20.54 1.43 4.22
C PHE A 216 19.83 0.78 5.41
N SER A 217 19.41 -0.49 5.29
CA SER A 217 18.86 -1.28 6.40
C SER A 217 19.87 -1.47 7.52
N LEU A 218 21.13 -1.77 7.17
CA LEU A 218 22.21 -1.96 8.13
C LEU A 218 22.55 -0.66 8.87
N ILE A 219 22.62 0.48 8.17
CA ILE A 219 22.81 1.81 8.79
C ILE A 219 21.66 2.12 9.76
N CYS A 220 20.41 1.90 9.34
CA CYS A 220 19.25 2.10 10.22
C CYS A 220 19.28 1.16 11.43
N GLY A 221 19.68 -0.10 11.24
CA GLY A 221 19.84 -1.10 12.30
C GLY A 221 20.88 -0.69 13.34
N ILE A 222 22.07 -0.24 12.89
CA ILE A 222 23.10 0.31 13.78
C ILE A 222 22.55 1.53 14.53
N GLY A 223 21.85 2.43 13.83
CA GLY A 223 21.19 3.58 14.46
C GLY A 223 20.20 3.17 15.55
N LEU A 224 19.40 2.12 15.34
CA LEU A 224 18.47 1.60 16.35
C LEU A 224 19.18 1.08 17.60
N VAL A 225 20.35 0.46 17.44
CA VAL A 225 21.18 -0.03 18.56
C VAL A 225 21.82 1.13 19.32
N LEU A 226 22.39 2.11 18.62
CA LEU A 226 23.06 3.27 19.22
C LEU A 226 22.06 4.17 19.96
N PHE A 227 20.92 4.47 19.35
CA PHE A 227 19.90 5.37 19.90
C PHE A 227 18.80 4.64 20.68
N ARG A 228 19.05 3.40 21.14
CA ARG A 228 18.08 2.56 21.87
C ARG A 228 17.40 3.23 23.07
N LYS A 229 18.11 4.17 23.74
CA LYS A 229 17.61 4.94 24.89
C LYS A 229 16.79 6.17 24.49
N ASN A 230 16.95 6.69 23.28
CA ASN A 230 16.22 7.86 22.80
C ASN A 230 14.97 7.42 22.03
N GLU A 231 13.83 7.39 22.73
CA GLU A 231 12.58 6.85 22.18
C GLU A 231 12.08 7.59 20.93
N LYS A 232 12.34 8.90 20.83
CA LYS A 232 11.92 9.72 19.69
C LYS A 232 12.68 9.31 18.44
N ILE A 233 14.01 9.22 18.52
CA ILE A 233 14.87 8.80 17.41
C ILE A 233 14.59 7.34 17.04
N ARG A 234 14.50 6.44 18.04
CA ARG A 234 14.18 5.02 17.83
C ARG A 234 12.87 4.84 17.06
N ASN A 235 11.78 5.50 17.51
CA ASN A 235 10.48 5.39 16.84
C ASN A 235 10.49 5.92 15.39
N GLY A 236 11.33 6.91 15.09
CA GLY A 236 11.56 7.41 13.73
C GLY A 236 12.33 6.42 12.88
N LEU A 237 13.48 5.94 13.36
CA LEU A 237 14.32 4.95 12.67
C LEU A 237 13.57 3.65 12.40
N GLU A 238 12.77 3.17 13.34
CA GLU A 238 11.93 1.98 13.13
C GLU A 238 10.92 2.16 11.99
N LYS A 239 10.50 3.40 11.65
CA LYS A 239 9.62 3.64 10.48
C LYS A 239 10.44 3.69 9.20
N ILE A 240 11.57 4.38 9.24
CA ILE A 240 12.48 4.55 8.10
C ILE A 240 13.02 3.19 7.64
N ILE A 241 13.43 2.31 8.56
CA ILE A 241 13.97 0.99 8.24
C ILE A 241 12.94 0.08 7.56
N LEU A 242 11.63 0.31 7.72
CA LEU A 242 10.61 -0.48 7.04
C LEU A 242 10.63 -0.26 5.53
N LEU A 243 11.07 0.90 5.05
CA LEU A 243 11.12 1.17 3.60
C LEU A 243 12.10 0.24 2.86
N PRO A 244 13.40 0.17 3.21
CA PRO A 244 14.31 -0.76 2.56
C PRO A 244 13.94 -2.22 2.83
N ILE A 245 13.44 -2.57 4.03
CA ILE A 245 12.94 -3.92 4.31
C ILE A 245 11.80 -4.29 3.36
N SER A 246 10.88 -3.35 3.10
CA SER A 246 9.77 -3.58 2.18
C SER A 246 10.27 -3.79 0.76
N TYR A 247 11.28 -3.02 0.33
CA TYR A 247 11.90 -3.19 -0.98
C TYR A 247 12.56 -4.57 -1.12
N LEU A 248 13.33 -5.01 -0.13
CA LEU A 248 13.98 -6.32 -0.15
C LEU A 248 12.97 -7.47 -0.26
N PHE A 249 11.88 -7.39 0.50
CA PHE A 249 10.83 -8.40 0.45
C PHE A 249 10.03 -8.34 -0.86
N ALA A 250 9.76 -7.14 -1.38
CA ALA A 250 9.13 -6.96 -2.69
C ALA A 250 9.99 -7.51 -3.84
N HIS A 251 11.30 -7.26 -3.81
CA HIS A 251 12.24 -7.85 -4.77
C HIS A 251 12.17 -9.37 -4.72
N PHE A 252 12.21 -9.95 -3.52
CA PHE A 252 12.08 -11.39 -3.35
C PHE A 252 10.75 -11.95 -3.90
N LEU A 253 9.63 -11.26 -3.67
CA LEU A 253 8.32 -11.70 -4.18
C LEU A 253 8.21 -11.66 -5.71
N ILE A 254 8.87 -10.71 -6.37
CA ILE A 254 8.77 -10.51 -7.83
C ILE A 254 9.86 -11.27 -8.60
N LYS A 255 11.10 -11.28 -8.10
CA LYS A 255 12.28 -11.84 -8.80
C LYS A 255 12.93 -13.02 -8.08
N GLY A 256 12.52 -13.31 -6.85
CA GLY A 256 13.19 -14.30 -6.02
C GLY A 256 14.61 -13.86 -5.64
N LEU A 257 15.57 -14.77 -5.76
CA LEU A 257 16.97 -14.52 -5.44
C LEU A 257 17.78 -13.96 -6.63
N HIS A 258 17.20 -14.00 -7.84
CA HIS A 258 17.86 -13.48 -9.03
C HIS A 258 17.66 -11.97 -9.14
N SER A 259 18.63 -11.28 -9.74
CA SER A 259 18.58 -9.83 -9.96
C SER A 259 18.95 -9.43 -11.39
N SER A 260 19.31 -10.39 -12.23
CA SER A 260 19.47 -10.20 -13.67
C SER A 260 18.11 -10.15 -14.36
N THR A 261 17.98 -9.28 -15.35
CA THR A 261 16.76 -9.13 -16.13
C THR A 261 17.02 -8.50 -17.49
N TYR A 262 16.31 -8.95 -18.51
CA TYR A 262 16.29 -8.32 -19.82
C TYR A 262 15.30 -7.14 -19.85
N LEU A 263 14.22 -7.20 -19.07
CA LEU A 263 13.21 -6.13 -18.95
C LEU A 263 13.35 -5.37 -17.63
N ALA A 264 14.46 -4.64 -17.50
CA ALA A 264 14.79 -3.92 -16.26
C ALA A 264 13.71 -2.92 -15.82
N GLY A 265 13.10 -2.21 -16.78
CA GLY A 265 12.02 -1.24 -16.48
C GLY A 265 10.81 -1.93 -15.85
N ARG A 266 10.28 -2.97 -16.51
CA ARG A 266 9.14 -3.77 -16.02
C ARG A 266 9.38 -4.27 -14.59
N ASP A 267 10.49 -4.96 -14.39
CA ASP A 267 10.79 -5.60 -13.11
C ASP A 267 10.98 -4.55 -12.00
N PHE A 268 11.65 -3.43 -12.30
CA PHE A 268 11.81 -2.32 -11.37
C PHE A 268 10.47 -1.73 -10.92
N TYR A 269 9.57 -1.43 -11.87
CA TYR A 269 8.27 -0.84 -11.54
C TYR A 269 7.37 -1.82 -10.77
N LEU A 270 7.39 -3.12 -11.09
CA LEU A 270 6.65 -4.13 -10.33
C LEU A 270 7.14 -4.23 -8.88
N ILE A 271 8.46 -4.24 -8.67
CA ILE A 271 9.05 -4.25 -7.32
C ILE A 271 8.63 -3.00 -6.55
N LEU A 272 8.68 -1.82 -7.18
CA LEU A 272 8.25 -0.56 -6.56
C LEU A 272 6.75 -0.59 -6.20
N LEU A 273 5.92 -1.12 -7.11
CA LEU A 273 4.47 -1.23 -6.93
C LEU A 273 4.10 -2.17 -5.77
N VAL A 274 4.90 -3.21 -5.49
CA VAL A 274 4.74 -4.05 -4.29
C VAL A 274 5.34 -3.41 -3.03
N THR A 275 6.45 -2.69 -3.17
CA THR A 275 7.17 -2.04 -2.05
C THR A 275 6.27 -1.06 -1.31
N ILE A 276 5.53 -0.22 -2.04
CA ILE A 276 4.67 0.83 -1.47
C ILE A 276 3.58 0.24 -0.54
N PRO A 277 2.69 -0.66 -1.00
CA PRO A 277 1.67 -1.24 -0.14
C PRO A 277 2.26 -2.10 0.97
N LEU A 278 3.35 -2.82 0.71
CA LEU A 278 4.02 -3.60 1.74
C LEU A 278 4.56 -2.71 2.88
N TYR A 279 5.14 -1.56 2.56
CA TYR A 279 5.57 -0.58 3.55
C TYR A 279 4.40 -0.08 4.41
N PHE A 280 3.27 0.27 3.79
CA PHE A 280 2.08 0.70 4.52
C PHE A 280 1.49 -0.42 5.37
N ALA A 281 1.46 -1.66 4.87
CA ALA A 281 1.04 -2.83 5.62
C ALA A 281 1.93 -3.07 6.84
N LEU A 282 3.26 -3.09 6.67
CA LEU A 282 4.19 -3.27 7.78
C LEU A 282 4.10 -2.15 8.81
N SER A 283 3.95 -0.89 8.37
CA SER A 283 3.77 0.26 9.25
C SER A 283 2.47 0.19 10.05
N ALA A 284 1.36 -0.17 9.41
CA ALA A 284 0.06 -0.39 10.07
C ALA A 284 0.12 -1.58 11.05
N GLY A 285 0.65 -2.71 10.60
CA GLY A 285 0.83 -3.93 11.39
C GLY A 285 1.69 -3.71 12.63
N ARG A 286 2.80 -2.98 12.50
CA ARG A 286 3.64 -2.58 13.64
C ARG A 286 2.86 -1.78 14.68
N ASN A 287 2.07 -0.81 14.24
CA ASN A 287 1.27 0.01 15.14
C ASN A 287 0.18 -0.80 15.86
N ILE A 288 -0.39 -1.80 15.19
CA ILE A 288 -1.34 -2.76 15.80
C ILE A 288 -0.60 -3.62 16.83
N LEU A 289 0.56 -4.20 16.48
CA LEU A 289 1.35 -5.06 17.35
C LEU A 289 1.83 -4.34 18.62
N LYS A 290 2.38 -3.13 18.51
CA LYS A 290 2.80 -2.32 19.68
C LYS A 290 1.64 -2.11 20.65
N LYS A 291 0.42 -1.89 20.14
CA LYS A 291 -0.77 -1.71 20.97
C LYS A 291 -1.22 -3.01 21.65
N LEU A 292 -1.12 -4.15 20.96
CA LEU A 292 -1.45 -5.46 21.53
C LEU A 292 -0.47 -5.84 22.64
N LEU A 293 0.83 -5.59 22.44
CA LEU A 293 1.86 -5.85 23.44
C LEU A 293 1.70 -4.97 24.69
N ASN A 294 1.40 -3.68 24.51
CA ASN A 294 1.17 -2.77 25.64
C ASN A 294 -0.13 -3.04 26.43
N LYS A 295 -1.06 -3.84 25.88
CA LYS A 295 -2.31 -4.22 26.54
C LYS A 295 -2.18 -5.44 27.47
N LYS A 296 -1.09 -6.22 27.38
CA LYS A 296 -0.90 -7.34 28.32
C LYS A 296 -0.63 -6.77 29.72
N PRO A 297 -1.40 -7.17 30.76
CA PRO A 297 -1.09 -6.78 32.12
C PRO A 297 0.31 -7.29 32.47
N LYS A 298 1.14 -6.45 33.10
CA LYS A 298 2.35 -6.92 33.77
C LYS A 298 1.88 -7.91 34.84
N ILE A 299 2.02 -9.20 34.55
CA ILE A 299 1.96 -10.23 35.58
C ILE A 299 3.25 -10.03 36.38
N THR A 300 3.16 -9.23 37.44
CA THR A 300 4.23 -9.10 38.43
C THR A 300 4.30 -10.42 39.19
N SER A 301 5.41 -11.13 39.03
CA SER A 301 5.89 -12.15 39.98
C SER A 301 6.40 -11.50 41.24
#